data_AF-A0A496P7H3-F1
#
_entry.id   AF-A0A496P7H3-F1
#
_cell.length_a   1.000
_cell.length_b   1.000
_cell.length_c   1.000
_cell.angle_alpha   90.00
_cell.angle_beta   90.00
_cell.angle_gamma   90.00
#
_symmetry.space_group_name_H-M   'P 1'
#
loop_
_entity.id
_entity.type
_entity.pdbx_description
1 polymer ?
#
loop_
_entity_poly.entity_id
_entity_poly.type
_entity_poly.pdbx_seq_one_letter_code
_entity_poly.pdbx_strand_id
1 'polypeptide(L)'
;CFALQSPRFIGTQAAFSKRGAILQWFPEKLATIENLNNLPSGISHDVYMHCSYDIAGNKHDVKRALNQVMRRHLLAHGWTDRDVTKLGERNGKPVMVVLLEHFHSAHSIYRTHSTSMIAARERFHLIGVGGPAVDEAGRAVFDEFVLLEGNSIFDKLNMLKGLCEENGASVFYMPSIGMDLTTIFASNTRLAPIQVVALGHPGTTHSDFIEYVIVEDDYVGSEECFSETLLRLPKDALPYVPSSFAPTSVNYRLRENPEVVNIGIASTTMKLNPYFLEALKAIRDRAKVKVHFHFALGQSSGITHPYVERFIKTYLGDSATAHPHSPYHEYLNILYNCDMMLNPFPFGNTNGIIDMVTLGLVGICKTGPEVHEHIDEGLFKRLGLPEWLIANTVDEYVDRAIRLAENHQERLELRHHIIENNGLNTLFTGNPSPMGKVLLAKLDAWKAEHLSQAEEKPKNTAKKVAAKTGKSSEKKAKVAPKKAANTTPLKDAAKKLKKKPAKK
;
A
#
# COMPACT_ATOMS: atom_id res chain seq x y z
N CYS A 1 -24.15 -13.96 -5.91
CA CYS A 1 -22.74 -13.65 -6.23
C CYS A 1 -22.01 -12.90 -5.11
N PHE A 2 -22.51 -11.76 -4.60
CA PHE A 2 -21.86 -11.01 -3.51
C PHE A 2 -21.49 -11.89 -2.29
N ALA A 3 -22.47 -12.58 -1.71
CA ALA A 3 -22.27 -13.42 -0.52
C ALA A 3 -21.27 -14.58 -0.71
N LEU A 4 -21.02 -15.01 -1.95
CA LEU A 4 -20.05 -16.09 -2.26
C LEU A 4 -18.63 -15.56 -2.50
N GLN A 5 -18.47 -14.23 -2.61
CA GLN A 5 -17.19 -13.54 -2.74
C GLN A 5 -16.78 -12.84 -1.44
N SER A 6 -17.72 -12.60 -0.51
CA SER A 6 -17.45 -11.91 0.75
C SER A 6 -16.79 -12.73 1.87
N PRO A 7 -16.69 -14.09 1.86
CA PRO A 7 -15.98 -14.78 2.92
C PRO A 7 -14.48 -14.44 2.92
N ARG A 8 -13.90 -14.27 4.11
CA ARG A 8 -12.44 -14.06 4.30
C ARG A 8 -11.62 -15.37 4.24
N PHE A 9 -12.30 -16.50 4.06
CA PHE A 9 -11.67 -17.78 3.79
C PHE A 9 -12.39 -18.48 2.64
N ILE A 10 -11.72 -18.54 1.48
CA ILE A 10 -12.18 -19.18 0.25
C ILE A 10 -11.08 -20.13 -0.24
N GLY A 11 -10.57 -20.99 0.66
CA GLY A 11 -9.38 -21.81 0.38
C GLY A 11 -9.65 -23.18 -0.25
N THR A 12 -10.83 -23.78 -0.02
CA THR A 12 -11.12 -25.14 -0.53
C THR A 12 -11.34 -25.13 -2.05
N GLN A 13 -11.03 -26.25 -2.73
CA GLN A 13 -11.23 -26.37 -4.19
C GLN A 13 -12.65 -25.98 -4.61
N ALA A 14 -13.65 -26.45 -3.86
CA ALA A 14 -15.06 -26.17 -4.14
C ALA A 14 -15.43 -24.69 -3.96
N ALA A 15 -14.91 -24.02 -2.92
CA ALA A 15 -15.17 -22.60 -2.69
C ALA A 15 -14.41 -21.73 -3.70
N PHE A 16 -13.12 -22.03 -3.89
CA PHE A 16 -12.22 -21.29 -4.78
C PHE A 16 -12.69 -21.36 -6.24
N SER A 17 -12.99 -22.57 -6.76
CA SER A 17 -13.46 -22.74 -8.15
C SER A 17 -14.80 -22.04 -8.38
N LYS A 18 -15.70 -22.07 -7.39
CA LYS A 18 -17.00 -21.39 -7.47
C LYS A 18 -16.82 -19.87 -7.51
N ARG A 19 -15.93 -19.33 -6.67
CA ARG A 19 -15.57 -17.91 -6.71
C ARG A 19 -14.92 -17.54 -8.04
N GLY A 20 -13.97 -18.34 -8.52
CA GLY A 20 -13.33 -18.15 -9.83
C GLY A 20 -14.34 -18.06 -10.97
N ALA A 21 -15.29 -19.00 -11.05
CA ALA A 21 -16.36 -18.96 -12.04
C ALA A 21 -17.26 -17.71 -11.90
N ILE A 22 -17.55 -17.28 -10.66
CA ILE A 22 -18.29 -16.03 -10.41
C ILE A 22 -17.51 -14.82 -10.92
N LEU A 23 -16.19 -14.75 -10.74
CA LEU A 23 -15.38 -13.62 -11.23
C LEU A 23 -15.36 -13.53 -12.76
N GLN A 24 -15.54 -14.64 -13.47
CA GLN A 24 -15.64 -14.63 -14.94
C GLN A 24 -17.05 -14.25 -15.42
N TRP A 25 -18.10 -14.70 -14.72
CA TRP A 25 -19.49 -14.52 -15.16
C TRP A 25 -20.14 -13.22 -14.66
N PHE A 26 -19.82 -12.83 -13.42
CA PHE A 26 -20.56 -11.79 -12.71
C PHE A 26 -20.25 -10.35 -13.16
N PRO A 27 -19.02 -9.96 -13.58
CA PRO A 27 -18.74 -8.58 -13.95
C PRO A 27 -19.70 -8.02 -15.01
N GLU A 28 -19.94 -8.76 -16.09
CA GLU A 28 -20.88 -8.34 -17.15
C GLU A 28 -22.31 -8.14 -16.62
N LYS A 29 -22.77 -9.01 -15.71
CA LYS A 29 -24.13 -8.94 -15.13
C LYS A 29 -24.24 -7.85 -14.06
N LEU A 30 -23.18 -7.65 -13.29
CA LEU A 30 -23.11 -6.58 -12.30
C LEU A 30 -23.17 -5.21 -12.99
N ALA A 31 -22.47 -5.07 -14.12
CA ALA A 31 -22.44 -3.84 -14.91
C ALA A 31 -23.83 -3.40 -15.43
N THR A 32 -24.82 -4.30 -15.55
CA THR A 32 -26.18 -3.95 -15.97
C THR A 32 -27.09 -3.50 -14.82
N ILE A 33 -26.64 -3.60 -13.56
CA ILE A 33 -27.46 -3.23 -12.40
C ILE A 33 -27.46 -1.71 -12.23
N GLU A 34 -28.65 -1.11 -12.13
CA GLU A 34 -28.77 0.35 -12.09
C GLU A 34 -28.13 0.97 -10.85
N ASN A 35 -28.34 0.37 -9.67
CA ASN A 35 -27.90 0.93 -8.40
C ASN A 35 -27.78 -0.15 -7.31
N LEU A 36 -27.34 0.24 -6.12
CA LEU A 36 -27.06 -0.68 -5.00
C LEU A 36 -28.27 -1.01 -4.10
N ASN A 37 -29.47 -0.46 -4.36
CA ASN A 37 -30.59 -0.52 -3.40
C ASN A 37 -31.05 -1.95 -3.07
N ASN A 38 -30.96 -2.86 -4.04
CA ASN A 38 -31.38 -4.26 -3.90
C ASN A 38 -30.20 -5.23 -3.86
N LEU A 39 -28.99 -4.73 -3.59
CA LEU A 39 -27.78 -5.52 -3.42
C LEU A 39 -27.35 -5.51 -1.95
N PRO A 40 -26.63 -6.55 -1.47
CA PRO A 40 -26.06 -6.55 -0.13
C PRO A 40 -24.85 -5.60 -0.08
N SER A 41 -25.12 -4.29 -0.17
CA SER A 41 -24.11 -3.25 -0.37
C SER A 41 -23.10 -3.14 0.78
N GLY A 42 -23.49 -3.54 1.99
CA GLY A 42 -22.62 -3.56 3.17
C GLY A 42 -21.37 -4.44 3.03
N ILE A 43 -21.39 -5.43 2.14
CA ILE A 43 -20.25 -6.33 1.86
C ILE A 43 -19.59 -6.05 0.50
N SER A 44 -19.85 -4.89 -0.12
CA SER A 44 -19.24 -4.55 -1.42
C SER A 44 -17.72 -4.44 -1.33
N HIS A 45 -17.20 -3.94 -0.20
CA HIS A 45 -15.77 -3.83 0.06
C HIS A 45 -15.10 -5.22 0.13
N ASP A 46 -15.77 -6.22 0.70
CA ASP A 46 -15.29 -7.61 0.68
C ASP A 46 -15.21 -8.14 -0.76
N VAL A 47 -16.23 -7.91 -1.60
CA VAL A 47 -16.19 -8.31 -3.03
C VAL A 47 -15.06 -7.62 -3.77
N TYR A 48 -14.89 -6.31 -3.54
CA TYR A 48 -13.86 -5.47 -4.16
C TYR A 48 -12.45 -5.94 -3.79
N MET A 49 -12.19 -6.26 -2.52
CA MET A 49 -10.88 -6.75 -2.09
C MET A 49 -10.64 -8.19 -2.51
N HIS A 50 -11.59 -9.08 -2.22
CA HIS A 50 -11.35 -10.52 -2.22
C HIS A 50 -11.07 -11.10 -3.60
N CYS A 51 -11.49 -10.42 -4.67
CA CYS A 51 -11.16 -10.83 -6.03
C CYS A 51 -9.63 -10.88 -6.28
N SER A 52 -8.84 -10.08 -5.56
CA SER A 52 -7.37 -10.03 -5.69
C SER A 52 -6.68 -11.33 -5.29
N TYR A 53 -7.33 -12.16 -4.47
CA TYR A 53 -6.81 -13.47 -4.04
C TYR A 53 -7.16 -14.60 -5.03
N ASP A 54 -7.68 -14.26 -6.21
CA ASP A 54 -7.80 -15.21 -7.32
C ASP A 54 -6.53 -15.28 -8.15
N ILE A 55 -6.45 -16.25 -9.07
CA ILE A 55 -5.28 -16.48 -9.92
C ILE A 55 -5.48 -16.04 -11.37
N ALA A 56 -6.72 -15.76 -11.81
CA ALA A 56 -6.97 -15.34 -13.17
C ALA A 56 -6.42 -13.93 -13.43
N GLY A 57 -5.82 -13.71 -14.61
CA GLY A 57 -5.26 -12.39 -14.97
C GLY A 57 -6.30 -11.26 -15.03
N ASN A 58 -7.58 -11.59 -15.21
CA ASN A 58 -8.69 -10.63 -15.25
C ASN A 58 -9.52 -10.59 -13.96
N LYS A 59 -8.98 -11.12 -12.85
CA LYS A 59 -9.68 -11.23 -11.54
C LYS A 59 -10.28 -9.92 -11.03
N HIS A 60 -9.73 -8.77 -11.40
CA HIS A 60 -10.21 -7.46 -10.97
C HIS A 60 -11.37 -6.90 -11.79
N ASP A 61 -11.83 -7.56 -12.86
CA ASP A 61 -12.94 -7.06 -13.70
C ASP A 61 -14.22 -6.74 -12.90
N VAL A 62 -14.47 -7.49 -11.83
CA VAL A 62 -15.59 -7.24 -10.91
C VAL A 62 -15.52 -5.86 -10.26
N LYS A 63 -14.32 -5.31 -10.01
CA LYS A 63 -14.13 -3.97 -9.46
C LYS A 63 -14.64 -2.91 -10.43
N ARG A 64 -14.31 -3.02 -11.73
CA ARG A 64 -14.79 -2.12 -12.78
C ARG A 64 -16.32 -2.09 -12.83
N ALA A 65 -16.94 -3.26 -12.86
CA ALA A 65 -18.40 -3.36 -12.87
C ALA A 65 -19.03 -2.79 -11.59
N LEU A 66 -18.43 -3.05 -10.42
CA LEU A 66 -18.90 -2.50 -9.15
C LEU A 66 -18.79 -0.96 -9.10
N ASN A 67 -17.69 -0.40 -9.61
CA ASN A 67 -17.49 1.05 -9.76
C ASN A 67 -18.58 1.68 -10.63
N GLN A 68 -18.94 1.07 -11.76
CA GLN A 68 -20.02 1.55 -12.62
C GLN A 68 -21.37 1.60 -11.88
N VAL A 69 -21.70 0.55 -11.11
CA VAL A 69 -22.94 0.52 -10.30
C VAL A 69 -22.90 1.57 -9.19
N MET A 70 -21.75 1.72 -8.50
CA MET A 70 -21.55 2.74 -7.47
C MET A 70 -21.69 4.15 -8.05
N ARG A 71 -21.10 4.42 -9.21
CA ARG A 71 -21.22 5.71 -9.89
C ARG A 71 -22.65 6.03 -10.27
N ARG A 72 -23.40 5.08 -10.87
CA ARG A 72 -24.82 5.29 -11.16
C ARG A 72 -25.65 5.49 -9.89
N HIS A 73 -25.37 4.74 -8.83
CA HIS A 73 -26.02 4.91 -7.54
C HIS A 73 -25.78 6.31 -6.97
N LEU A 74 -24.54 6.83 -7.03
CA LEU A 74 -24.21 8.20 -6.62
C LEU A 74 -25.00 9.24 -7.41
N LEU A 75 -25.00 9.13 -8.74
CA LEU A 75 -25.72 10.06 -9.63
C LEU A 75 -27.23 10.04 -9.42
N ALA A 76 -27.82 8.85 -9.24
CA ALA A 76 -29.24 8.70 -8.96
C ALA A 76 -29.67 9.36 -7.63
N HIS A 77 -28.73 9.57 -6.71
CA HIS A 77 -28.95 10.24 -5.43
C HIS A 77 -28.40 11.67 -5.41
N GLY A 78 -28.24 12.30 -6.59
CA GLY A 78 -27.93 13.72 -6.71
C GLY A 78 -26.46 14.07 -6.48
N TRP A 79 -25.54 13.10 -6.53
CA TRP A 79 -24.12 13.41 -6.49
C TRP A 79 -23.73 14.30 -7.67
N THR A 80 -23.02 15.38 -7.36
CA THR A 80 -22.38 16.24 -8.35
C THR A 80 -20.90 16.27 -8.05
N ASP A 81 -20.09 16.08 -9.07
CA ASP A 81 -18.64 16.22 -8.94
C ASP A 81 -18.25 17.67 -8.68
N ARG A 82 -17.08 17.88 -8.07
CA ARG A 82 -16.54 19.22 -7.83
C ARG A 82 -16.04 19.85 -9.14
N ASP A 83 -16.20 21.16 -9.24
CA ASP A 83 -15.45 21.97 -10.21
C ASP A 83 -13.97 22.08 -9.79
N VAL A 84 -13.12 21.28 -10.43
CA VAL A 84 -11.70 21.12 -10.08
C VAL A 84 -10.79 22.20 -10.67
N THR A 85 -11.34 23.21 -11.36
CA THR A 85 -10.57 24.37 -11.84
C THR A 85 -10.29 25.38 -10.74
N LYS A 86 -11.09 25.37 -9.68
CA LYS A 86 -10.95 26.23 -8.49
C LYS A 86 -9.97 25.61 -7.50
N LEU A 87 -8.70 25.99 -7.62
CA LEU A 87 -7.63 25.53 -6.73
C LEU A 87 -7.37 26.52 -5.60
N GLY A 88 -7.04 25.99 -4.43
CA GLY A 88 -6.72 26.75 -3.23
C GLY A 88 -5.31 26.46 -2.74
N GLU A 89 -4.81 27.37 -1.92
CA GLU A 89 -3.52 27.26 -1.25
C GLU A 89 -3.66 27.55 0.24
N ARG A 90 -2.85 26.87 1.04
CA ARG A 90 -2.68 27.12 2.48
C ARG A 90 -1.21 27.35 2.74
N ASN A 91 -0.87 28.45 3.39
CA ASN A 91 0.52 28.83 3.69
C ASN A 91 1.44 28.82 2.44
N GLY A 92 0.89 29.25 1.28
CA GLY A 92 1.60 29.28 -0.01
C GLY A 92 1.87 27.90 -0.63
N LYS A 93 1.15 26.85 -0.20
CA LYS A 93 1.25 25.50 -0.77
C LYS A 93 -0.11 25.03 -1.30
N PRO A 94 -0.15 24.30 -2.43
CA PRO A 94 -1.36 23.60 -2.86
C PRO A 94 -1.83 22.60 -1.80
N VAL A 95 -3.14 22.39 -1.72
CA VAL A 95 -3.74 21.49 -0.72
C VAL A 95 -3.81 20.04 -1.24
N MET A 96 -3.34 19.10 -0.42
CA MET A 96 -3.55 17.65 -0.60
C MET A 96 -4.50 17.16 0.48
N VAL A 97 -5.65 16.63 0.08
CA VAL A 97 -6.60 15.96 0.99
C VAL A 97 -6.34 14.46 0.95
N VAL A 98 -6.15 13.85 2.12
CA VAL A 98 -5.81 12.43 2.25
C VAL A 98 -6.91 11.68 2.98
N LEU A 99 -7.66 10.84 2.28
CA LEU A 99 -8.69 9.99 2.89
C LEU A 99 -8.07 8.67 3.37
N LEU A 100 -8.30 8.32 4.63
CA LEU A 100 -7.65 7.22 5.32
C LEU A 100 -8.61 6.08 5.67
N GLU A 101 -8.12 4.86 5.53
CA GLU A 101 -8.69 3.64 6.10
C GLU A 101 -7.59 2.88 6.85
N HIS A 102 -7.92 2.27 8.00
CA HIS A 102 -6.99 1.45 8.80
C HIS A 102 -5.60 2.11 9.06
N PHE A 103 -5.56 3.42 9.34
CA PHE A 103 -4.32 4.19 9.48
C PHE A 103 -3.90 4.43 10.95
N HIS A 104 -3.83 3.36 11.74
CA HIS A 104 -3.26 3.40 13.09
C HIS A 104 -1.74 3.16 13.02
N SER A 105 -0.93 3.75 13.91
CA SER A 105 0.55 3.59 13.88
C SER A 105 1.04 2.13 13.96
N ALA A 106 0.31 1.29 14.68
CA ALA A 106 0.54 -0.16 14.75
C ALA A 106 0.12 -0.94 13.47
N HIS A 107 -0.55 -0.31 12.51
CA HIS A 107 -1.02 -0.94 11.27
C HIS A 107 0.00 -0.75 10.13
N SER A 108 -0.03 -1.64 9.13
CA SER A 108 0.95 -1.65 8.04
C SER A 108 0.90 -0.42 7.15
N ILE A 109 -0.29 0.17 6.93
CA ILE A 109 -0.44 1.34 6.05
C ILE A 109 0.35 2.54 6.61
N TYR A 110 0.28 2.77 7.94
CA TYR A 110 1.12 3.78 8.59
C TYR A 110 2.60 3.47 8.38
N ARG A 111 3.03 2.24 8.66
CA ARG A 111 4.43 1.85 8.55
C ARG A 111 5.00 2.03 7.15
N THR A 112 4.20 1.84 6.11
CA THR A 112 4.66 1.84 4.72
C THR A 112 4.52 3.21 4.04
N HIS A 113 3.53 4.02 4.39
CA HIS A 113 3.22 5.25 3.64
C HIS A 113 3.42 6.55 4.44
N SER A 114 3.49 6.51 5.78
CA SER A 114 3.54 7.73 6.59
C SER A 114 4.74 8.63 6.30
N THR A 115 5.92 8.06 6.06
CA THR A 115 7.16 8.82 5.82
C THR A 115 7.09 9.64 4.54
N SER A 116 6.57 9.07 3.45
CA SER A 116 6.34 9.77 2.19
C SER A 116 5.32 10.92 2.34
N MET A 117 4.24 10.71 3.12
CA MET A 117 3.27 11.77 3.42
C MET A 117 3.88 12.89 4.26
N ILE A 118 4.69 12.56 5.27
CA ILE A 118 5.43 13.56 6.06
C ILE A 118 6.29 14.42 5.13
N ALA A 119 7.05 13.80 4.21
CA ALA A 119 7.91 14.53 3.29
C ALA A 119 7.13 15.33 2.22
N ALA A 120 5.94 14.87 1.82
CA ALA A 120 5.08 15.60 0.89
C ALA A 120 4.63 16.97 1.43
N ARG A 121 4.64 17.16 2.76
CA ARG A 121 4.37 18.45 3.42
C ARG A 121 5.36 19.55 3.04
N GLU A 122 6.53 19.21 2.49
CA GLU A 122 7.43 20.22 1.92
C GLU A 122 6.79 20.97 0.74
N ARG A 123 5.89 20.30 0.00
CA ARG A 123 5.30 20.79 -1.26
C ARG A 123 3.82 21.07 -1.16
N PHE A 124 3.12 20.37 -0.28
CA PHE A 124 1.68 20.47 -0.10
C PHE A 124 1.35 20.84 1.34
N HIS A 125 0.18 21.43 1.54
CA HIS A 125 -0.48 21.45 2.85
C HIS A 125 -1.37 20.23 2.95
N LEU A 126 -1.11 19.34 3.91
CA LEU A 126 -1.79 18.05 4.01
C LEU A 126 -2.94 18.09 5.01
N ILE A 127 -4.14 17.74 4.55
CA ILE A 127 -5.32 17.55 5.38
C ILE A 127 -5.66 16.06 5.40
N GLY A 128 -5.40 15.40 6.53
CA GLY A 128 -5.79 14.00 6.75
C GLY A 128 -7.26 13.91 7.15
N VAL A 129 -7.98 12.94 6.58
CA VAL A 129 -9.40 12.68 6.84
C VAL A 129 -9.57 11.22 7.19
N GLY A 130 -10.02 10.92 8.41
CA GLY A 130 -10.13 9.54 8.88
C GLY A 130 -11.05 9.35 10.07
N GLY A 131 -11.26 8.10 10.46
CA GLY A 131 -12.07 7.75 11.62
C GLY A 131 -11.36 7.95 12.97
N PRO A 132 -12.07 7.75 14.10
CA PRO A 132 -11.50 7.91 15.45
C PRO A 132 -10.39 6.90 15.78
N ALA A 133 -10.29 5.81 15.02
CA ALA A 133 -9.25 4.79 15.17
C ALA A 133 -7.85 5.24 14.73
N VAL A 134 -7.71 6.40 14.08
CA VAL A 134 -6.39 7.01 13.82
C VAL A 134 -5.86 7.59 15.12
N ASP A 135 -4.72 7.07 15.59
CA ASP A 135 -4.06 7.48 16.82
C ASP A 135 -3.26 8.77 16.65
N GLU A 136 -2.74 9.32 17.75
CA GLU A 136 -2.02 10.60 17.75
C GLU A 136 -0.83 10.60 16.78
N ALA A 137 -0.05 9.52 16.75
CA ALA A 137 1.06 9.36 15.81
C ALA A 137 0.60 9.34 14.35
N GLY A 138 -0.56 8.71 14.06
CA GLY A 138 -1.18 8.74 12.74
C GLY A 138 -1.64 10.15 12.35
N ARG A 139 -2.26 10.89 13.27
CA ARG A 139 -2.74 12.28 13.01
C ARG A 139 -1.58 13.25 12.80
N ALA A 140 -0.48 13.08 13.52
CA ALA A 140 0.71 13.94 13.43
C ALA A 140 1.45 13.88 12.08
N VAL A 141 1.08 12.94 11.20
CA VAL A 141 1.58 12.86 9.82
C VAL A 141 1.14 14.06 8.99
N PHE A 142 -0.02 14.65 9.30
CA PHE A 142 -0.67 15.71 8.51
C PHE A 142 -0.49 17.09 9.15
N ASP A 143 -0.63 18.16 8.37
CA ASP A 143 -0.65 19.53 8.91
C ASP A 143 -1.97 19.80 9.64
N GLU A 144 -3.07 19.22 9.13
CA GLU A 144 -4.39 19.22 9.75
C GLU A 144 -5.01 17.81 9.69
N PHE A 145 -5.83 17.49 10.68
CA PHE A 145 -6.58 16.23 10.72
C PHE A 145 -8.05 16.48 11.04
N VAL A 146 -8.94 15.92 10.22
CA VAL A 146 -10.39 16.04 10.33
C VAL A 146 -10.99 14.65 10.55
N LEU A 147 -11.86 14.53 11.55
CA LEU A 147 -12.65 13.32 11.74
C LEU A 147 -13.70 13.23 10.64
N LEU A 148 -13.75 12.09 9.95
CA LEU A 148 -14.80 11.84 8.99
C LEU A 148 -16.08 11.42 9.72
N GLU A 149 -17.02 12.34 9.81
CA GLU A 149 -18.32 12.14 10.44
C GLU A 149 -19.42 11.89 9.40
N GLY A 150 -20.50 11.24 9.81
CA GLY A 150 -21.64 10.96 8.95
C GLY A 150 -22.31 9.64 9.29
N ASN A 151 -23.64 9.63 9.27
CA ASN A 151 -24.46 8.46 9.58
C ASN A 151 -24.68 7.56 8.34
N SER A 152 -24.44 8.12 7.14
CA SER A 152 -24.52 7.41 5.87
C SER A 152 -23.27 7.62 5.02
N ILE A 153 -23.15 6.83 3.94
CA ILE A 153 -22.09 7.01 2.95
C ILE A 153 -22.18 8.39 2.28
N PHE A 154 -23.38 8.88 2.02
CA PHE A 154 -23.61 10.17 1.38
C PHE A 154 -23.22 11.33 2.29
N ASP A 155 -23.50 11.26 3.60
CA ASP A 155 -23.07 12.29 4.56
C ASP A 155 -21.55 12.41 4.55
N LYS A 156 -20.84 11.28 4.61
CA LYS A 156 -19.38 11.22 4.59
C LYS A 156 -18.80 11.79 3.29
N LEU A 157 -19.37 11.40 2.14
CA LEU A 157 -18.91 11.91 0.84
C LEU A 157 -19.20 13.40 0.66
N ASN A 158 -20.35 13.90 1.13
CA ASN A 158 -20.68 15.33 1.08
C ASN A 158 -19.78 16.15 2.00
N MET A 159 -19.48 15.64 3.20
CA MET A 159 -18.49 16.26 4.10
C MET A 159 -17.11 16.32 3.43
N LEU A 160 -16.67 15.21 2.83
CA LEU A 160 -15.40 15.14 2.12
C LEU A 160 -15.34 16.10 0.93
N LYS A 161 -16.43 16.17 0.15
CA LYS A 161 -16.58 17.12 -0.96
C LYS A 161 -16.51 18.56 -0.47
N GLY A 162 -17.25 18.92 0.57
CA GLY A 162 -17.23 20.25 1.17
C GLY A 162 -15.83 20.65 1.63
N LEU A 163 -15.12 19.75 2.33
CA LEU A 163 -13.73 19.98 2.73
C LEU A 163 -12.80 20.21 1.53
N CYS A 164 -12.98 19.44 0.45
CA CYS A 164 -12.20 19.63 -0.78
C CYS A 164 -12.54 20.95 -1.48
N GLU A 165 -13.80 21.36 -1.51
CA GLU A 165 -14.27 22.63 -2.10
C GLU A 165 -13.76 23.84 -1.31
N GLU A 166 -13.94 23.85 0.01
CA GLU A 166 -13.52 24.93 0.91
C GLU A 166 -12.02 25.21 0.84
N ASN A 167 -11.22 24.16 0.65
CA ASN A 167 -9.76 24.27 0.60
C ASN A 167 -9.21 24.29 -0.84
N GLY A 168 -10.07 24.17 -1.85
CA GLY A 168 -9.65 24.09 -3.24
C GLY A 168 -8.62 22.97 -3.48
N ALA A 169 -8.90 21.75 -3.00
CA ALA A 169 -7.97 20.61 -3.04
C ALA A 169 -7.37 20.42 -4.45
N SER A 170 -6.05 20.33 -4.51
CA SER A 170 -5.26 20.13 -5.73
C SER A 170 -4.93 18.65 -5.95
N VAL A 171 -4.77 17.89 -4.86
CA VAL A 171 -4.57 16.44 -4.89
C VAL A 171 -5.55 15.79 -3.93
N PHE A 172 -6.20 14.72 -4.36
CA PHE A 172 -6.94 13.80 -3.50
C PHE A 172 -6.22 12.46 -3.48
N TYR A 173 -5.78 12.04 -2.29
CA TYR A 173 -4.92 10.87 -2.12
C TYR A 173 -5.54 9.85 -1.17
N MET A 174 -5.44 8.57 -1.52
CA MET A 174 -5.80 7.46 -0.63
C MET A 174 -4.61 6.48 -0.56
N PRO A 175 -3.87 6.41 0.56
CA PRO A 175 -2.75 5.47 0.69
C PRO A 175 -3.21 4.00 0.72
N SER A 176 -4.50 3.78 0.96
CA SER A 176 -5.17 2.49 0.84
C SER A 176 -6.59 2.69 0.35
N ILE A 177 -7.06 1.75 -0.46
CA ILE A 177 -8.44 1.70 -0.95
C ILE A 177 -8.92 0.24 -0.99
N GLY A 178 -10.14 0.01 -0.50
CA GLY A 178 -10.81 -1.29 -0.59
C GLY A 178 -11.21 -1.86 0.76
N MET A 179 -10.57 -1.47 1.87
CA MET A 179 -10.87 -2.01 3.19
C MET A 179 -12.11 -1.37 3.83
N ASP A 180 -12.40 -0.10 3.50
CA ASP A 180 -13.62 0.61 3.88
C ASP A 180 -14.44 0.93 2.62
N LEU A 181 -15.77 0.91 2.73
CA LEU A 181 -16.65 1.31 1.62
C LEU A 181 -16.42 2.77 1.20
N THR A 182 -16.11 3.65 2.14
CA THR A 182 -15.96 5.09 1.92
C THR A 182 -14.88 5.40 0.88
N THR A 183 -13.72 4.74 0.94
CA THR A 183 -12.63 4.95 -0.03
C THR A 183 -13.03 4.48 -1.42
N ILE A 184 -13.74 3.35 -1.52
CA ILE A 184 -14.25 2.82 -2.80
C ILE A 184 -15.27 3.81 -3.39
N PHE A 185 -16.22 4.30 -2.61
CA PHE A 185 -17.19 5.29 -3.09
C PHE A 185 -16.53 6.61 -3.49
N ALA A 186 -15.60 7.13 -2.70
CA ALA A 186 -14.86 8.36 -3.02
C ALA A 186 -14.05 8.20 -4.31
N SER A 187 -13.52 7.00 -4.58
CA SER A 187 -12.81 6.71 -5.83
C SER A 187 -13.69 6.71 -7.08
N ASN A 188 -15.01 6.81 -6.94
CA ASN A 188 -15.98 6.92 -8.04
C ASN A 188 -16.50 8.37 -8.19
N THR A 189 -15.75 9.34 -7.67
CA THR A 189 -16.10 10.77 -7.65
C THR A 189 -14.92 11.63 -8.03
N ARG A 190 -15.17 12.85 -8.51
CA ARG A 190 -14.13 13.85 -8.78
C ARG A 190 -14.13 14.90 -7.68
N LEU A 191 -13.07 14.86 -6.85
CA LEU A 191 -12.83 15.73 -5.69
C LEU A 191 -11.62 16.65 -5.87
N ALA A 192 -10.65 16.26 -6.70
CA ALA A 192 -9.46 17.03 -7.06
C ALA A 192 -9.04 16.76 -8.51
N PRO A 193 -8.28 17.67 -9.17
CA PRO A 193 -7.82 17.45 -10.54
C PRO A 193 -6.84 16.28 -10.65
N ILE A 194 -6.03 16.05 -9.62
CA ILE A 194 -5.15 14.89 -9.50
C ILE A 194 -5.70 13.99 -8.40
N GLN A 195 -6.17 12.79 -8.76
CA GLN A 195 -6.56 11.76 -7.81
C GLN A 195 -5.64 10.55 -7.96
N VAL A 196 -5.13 10.12 -6.81
CA VAL A 196 -4.08 9.11 -6.75
C VAL A 196 -4.34 8.17 -5.59
N VAL A 197 -4.00 6.91 -5.78
CA VAL A 197 -3.99 5.91 -4.70
C VAL A 197 -2.58 5.37 -4.51
N ALA A 198 -2.33 4.74 -3.36
CA ALA A 198 -1.20 3.83 -3.21
C ALA A 198 -1.71 2.42 -2.88
N LEU A 199 -0.78 1.49 -2.68
CA LEU A 199 -1.05 0.06 -2.65
C LEU A 199 -1.12 -0.51 -1.24
N GLY A 200 -1.76 0.21 -0.30
CA GLY A 200 -2.11 -0.33 1.02
C GLY A 200 -2.93 -1.62 0.92
N HIS A 201 -3.89 -1.67 -0.01
CA HIS A 201 -4.42 -2.91 -0.58
C HIS A 201 -3.95 -3.02 -2.05
N PRO A 202 -2.98 -3.90 -2.36
CA PRO A 202 -2.27 -3.92 -3.65
C PRO A 202 -3.10 -4.54 -4.78
N GLY A 203 -3.88 -3.73 -5.47
CA GLY A 203 -4.48 -4.06 -6.76
C GLY A 203 -5.19 -2.86 -7.39
N THR A 204 -5.27 -2.84 -8.71
CA THR A 204 -5.92 -1.76 -9.48
C THR A 204 -7.33 -1.44 -8.99
N THR A 205 -7.74 -0.18 -9.15
CA THR A 205 -9.08 0.26 -8.81
C THR A 205 -10.09 0.02 -9.92
N HIS A 206 -9.64 0.00 -11.18
CA HIS A 206 -10.51 0.08 -12.37
C HIS A 206 -11.56 1.20 -12.29
N SER A 207 -11.17 2.35 -11.73
CA SER A 207 -11.98 3.56 -11.71
C SER A 207 -11.45 4.60 -12.67
N ASP A 208 -12.33 5.17 -13.50
CA ASP A 208 -12.02 6.26 -14.42
C ASP A 208 -11.68 7.58 -13.70
N PHE A 209 -11.90 7.65 -12.39
CA PHE A 209 -11.67 8.83 -11.58
C PHE A 209 -10.32 8.82 -10.87
N ILE A 210 -9.54 7.73 -10.94
CA ILE A 210 -8.20 7.64 -10.36
C ILE A 210 -7.18 7.64 -11.49
N GLU A 211 -6.37 8.70 -11.57
CA GLU A 211 -5.39 8.84 -12.65
C GLU A 211 -4.15 7.99 -12.41
N TYR A 212 -3.72 7.92 -11.14
CA TYR A 212 -2.39 7.45 -10.78
C TYR A 212 -2.39 6.45 -9.62
N VAL A 213 -1.39 5.57 -9.65
CA VAL A 213 -1.02 4.71 -8.52
C VAL A 213 0.43 5.02 -8.13
N ILE A 214 0.68 5.34 -6.87
CA ILE A 214 2.03 5.43 -6.30
C ILE A 214 2.48 4.03 -5.89
N VAL A 215 3.68 3.65 -6.33
CA VAL A 215 4.27 2.35 -6.06
C VAL A 215 5.80 2.43 -6.14
N GLU A 216 6.51 1.66 -5.32
CA GLU A 216 7.96 1.50 -5.46
C GLU A 216 8.32 0.76 -6.75
N ASP A 217 9.33 1.25 -7.47
CA ASP A 217 9.70 0.79 -8.82
C ASP A 217 9.99 -0.71 -8.92
N ASP A 218 10.62 -1.27 -7.89
CA ASP A 218 11.03 -2.68 -7.80
C ASP A 218 9.92 -3.60 -7.22
N TYR A 219 8.71 -3.09 -7.01
CA TYR A 219 7.54 -3.90 -6.64
C TYR A 219 6.55 -4.09 -7.79
N VAL A 220 6.82 -3.52 -8.96
CA VAL A 220 5.94 -3.63 -10.13
C VAL A 220 6.40 -4.77 -11.03
N GLY A 221 5.54 -5.77 -11.21
CA GLY A 221 5.70 -6.79 -12.24
C GLY A 221 5.34 -6.24 -13.61
N SER A 222 4.05 -6.29 -13.98
CA SER A 222 3.52 -5.74 -15.23
C SER A 222 2.64 -4.52 -14.97
N GLU A 223 2.84 -3.46 -15.76
CA GLU A 223 1.98 -2.27 -15.72
C GLU A 223 0.58 -2.55 -16.28
N GLU A 224 0.42 -3.59 -17.11
CA GLU A 224 -0.86 -4.00 -17.70
C GLU A 224 -1.89 -4.48 -16.66
N CYS A 225 -1.43 -4.81 -15.44
CA CYS A 225 -2.31 -5.14 -14.31
C CYS A 225 -3.07 -3.91 -13.78
N PHE A 226 -2.74 -2.70 -14.22
CA PHE A 226 -3.34 -1.46 -13.75
C PHE A 226 -4.05 -0.71 -14.87
N SER A 227 -5.25 -0.19 -14.56
CA SER A 227 -5.92 0.81 -15.42
C SER A 227 -5.35 2.21 -15.24
N GLU A 228 -4.77 2.49 -14.08
CA GLU A 228 -4.15 3.76 -13.72
C GLU A 228 -2.73 3.84 -14.29
N THR A 229 -2.22 5.05 -14.50
CA THR A 229 -0.80 5.23 -14.83
C THR A 229 0.05 5.08 -13.56
N LEU A 230 1.04 4.19 -13.58
CA LEU A 230 1.92 4.00 -12.42
C LEU A 230 2.91 5.16 -12.27
N LEU A 231 2.96 5.71 -11.07
CA LEU A 231 4.02 6.62 -10.61
C LEU A 231 5.05 5.80 -9.84
N ARG A 232 5.94 5.15 -10.59
CA ARG A 232 7.04 4.32 -10.07
C ARG A 232 8.08 5.18 -9.38
N LEU A 233 8.08 5.17 -8.06
CA LEU A 233 9.04 5.92 -7.25
C LEU A 233 10.32 5.10 -7.03
N PRO A 234 11.49 5.74 -6.80
CA PRO A 234 12.70 5.02 -6.42
C PRO A 234 12.44 4.03 -5.28
N LYS A 235 13.13 2.89 -5.29
CA LYS A 235 12.91 1.81 -4.30
C LYS A 235 13.04 2.26 -2.83
N ASP A 236 13.81 3.30 -2.55
CA ASP A 236 14.00 3.87 -1.21
C ASP A 236 13.06 5.06 -0.91
N ALA A 237 12.08 5.34 -1.77
CA ALA A 237 11.19 6.50 -1.65
C ALA A 237 10.08 6.35 -0.60
N LEU A 238 9.81 5.12 -0.17
CA LEU A 238 8.85 4.81 0.90
C LEU A 238 9.57 4.10 2.05
N PRO A 239 10.45 4.78 2.80
CA PRO A 239 11.12 4.16 3.93
C PRO A 239 10.09 3.76 4.99
N TYR A 240 10.18 2.53 5.47
CA TYR A 240 9.24 1.97 6.43
C TYR A 240 9.51 2.47 7.85
N VAL A 241 8.45 2.56 8.65
CA VAL A 241 8.56 2.72 10.11
C VAL A 241 8.62 1.32 10.72
N PRO A 242 9.65 0.98 11.52
CA PRO A 242 9.71 -0.31 12.20
C PRO A 242 8.53 -0.47 13.17
N SER A 243 8.05 -1.70 13.33
CA SER A 243 7.01 -2.01 14.31
C SER A 243 7.52 -1.72 15.72
N SER A 244 6.69 -1.08 16.57
CA SER A 244 7.00 -0.91 17.99
C SER A 244 7.08 -2.23 18.75
N PHE A 245 6.54 -3.31 18.17
CA PHE A 245 6.60 -4.66 18.71
C PHE A 245 7.80 -5.48 18.21
N ALA A 246 8.63 -4.93 17.31
CA ALA A 246 9.82 -5.64 16.85
C ALA A 246 10.77 -5.93 18.03
N PRO A 247 11.33 -7.15 18.13
CA PRO A 247 12.26 -7.47 19.21
C PRO A 247 13.52 -6.61 19.10
N THR A 248 14.04 -6.15 20.24
CA THR A 248 15.26 -5.34 20.31
C THR A 248 16.53 -6.16 20.12
N SER A 249 16.46 -7.47 20.37
CA SER A 249 17.50 -8.45 20.07
C SER A 249 16.87 -9.82 19.82
N VAL A 250 17.57 -10.65 19.05
CA VAL A 250 17.14 -12.03 18.74
C VAL A 250 18.29 -12.98 19.08
N ASN A 251 18.00 -14.03 19.83
CA ASN A 251 18.92 -15.13 20.04
C ASN A 251 18.70 -16.18 18.95
N TYR A 252 19.42 -16.09 17.83
CA TYR A 252 19.14 -16.91 16.66
C TYR A 252 19.25 -18.42 16.93
N ARG A 253 18.20 -19.17 16.56
CA ARG A 253 18.18 -20.64 16.64
C ARG A 253 18.55 -21.26 15.31
N LEU A 254 19.77 -21.81 15.23
CA LEU A 254 20.32 -22.49 14.05
C LEU A 254 20.42 -23.99 14.34
N ARG A 255 19.50 -24.81 13.80
CA ARG A 255 19.51 -26.26 13.98
C ARG A 255 20.31 -26.91 12.85
N GLU A 256 21.40 -27.61 13.19
CA GLU A 256 22.33 -28.13 12.19
C GLU A 256 21.74 -29.24 11.32
N ASN A 257 21.31 -30.35 11.93
CA ASN A 257 20.79 -31.52 11.22
C ASN A 257 19.46 -31.98 11.86
N PRO A 258 18.38 -31.22 11.68
CA PRO A 258 17.11 -31.55 12.31
C PRO A 258 16.48 -32.78 11.66
N GLU A 259 15.98 -33.73 12.47
CA GLU A 259 15.19 -34.89 11.98
C GLU A 259 13.95 -34.43 11.19
N VAL A 260 13.36 -33.31 11.63
CA VAL A 260 12.21 -32.67 10.97
C VAL A 260 12.55 -31.21 10.68
N VAL A 261 12.51 -30.85 9.40
CA VAL A 261 12.61 -29.46 8.96
C VAL A 261 11.27 -28.76 9.22
N ASN A 262 11.27 -27.81 10.14
CA ASN A 262 10.09 -27.03 10.48
C ASN A 262 9.99 -25.85 9.51
N ILE A 263 8.87 -25.74 8.81
CA ILE A 263 8.65 -24.73 7.76
C ILE A 263 7.55 -23.77 8.21
N GLY A 264 7.91 -22.50 8.43
CA GLY A 264 6.97 -21.47 8.87
C GLY A 264 6.20 -20.84 7.72
N ILE A 265 4.89 -20.61 7.91
CA ILE A 265 4.03 -19.93 6.94
C ILE A 265 3.28 -18.82 7.67
N ALA A 266 3.69 -17.58 7.43
CA ALA A 266 2.94 -16.40 7.87
C ALA A 266 1.87 -16.06 6.83
N SER A 267 0.59 -16.13 7.20
CA SER A 267 -0.50 -15.92 6.24
C SER A 267 -1.77 -15.42 6.92
N THR A 268 -2.57 -14.63 6.21
CA THR A 268 -4.00 -14.47 6.53
C THR A 268 -4.80 -15.59 5.88
N THR A 269 -6.06 -15.77 6.29
CA THR A 269 -6.93 -16.81 5.72
C THR A 269 -7.26 -16.56 4.24
N MET A 270 -7.27 -15.31 3.78
CA MET A 270 -7.58 -14.96 2.38
C MET A 270 -6.52 -15.44 1.39
N LYS A 271 -5.26 -15.55 1.82
CA LYS A 271 -4.15 -15.99 0.95
C LYS A 271 -4.11 -17.50 0.74
N LEU A 272 -4.80 -18.27 1.60
CA LEU A 272 -4.86 -19.71 1.47
C LEU A 272 -5.78 -20.11 0.31
N ASN A 273 -5.26 -20.94 -0.59
CA ASN A 273 -5.95 -21.41 -1.79
C ASN A 273 -5.46 -22.81 -2.19
N PRO A 274 -6.15 -23.52 -3.11
CA PRO A 274 -5.78 -24.87 -3.49
C PRO A 274 -4.38 -24.97 -4.09
N TYR A 275 -4.00 -24.06 -4.99
CA TYR A 275 -2.70 -24.08 -5.67
C TYR A 275 -1.52 -23.98 -4.68
N PHE A 276 -1.64 -23.09 -3.70
CA PHE A 276 -0.62 -22.97 -2.65
C PHE A 276 -0.53 -24.26 -1.81
N LEU A 277 -1.66 -24.82 -1.37
CA LEU A 277 -1.68 -26.03 -0.55
C LEU A 277 -1.24 -27.28 -1.32
N GLU A 278 -1.51 -27.36 -2.62
CA GLU A 278 -1.01 -28.40 -3.52
C GLU A 278 0.52 -28.32 -3.65
N ALA A 279 1.09 -27.13 -3.76
CA ALA A 279 2.54 -26.95 -3.76
C ALA A 279 3.17 -27.42 -2.44
N LEU A 280 2.57 -27.06 -1.30
CA LEU A 280 3.05 -27.53 0.02
C LEU A 280 2.96 -29.06 0.16
N LYS A 281 1.87 -29.65 -0.34
CA LYS A 281 1.72 -31.11 -0.40
C LYS A 281 2.80 -31.73 -1.29
N ALA A 282 3.10 -31.15 -2.45
CA ALA A 282 4.14 -31.63 -3.35
C ALA A 282 5.53 -31.56 -2.70
N ILE A 283 5.84 -30.48 -1.97
CA ILE A 283 7.07 -30.36 -1.19
C ILE A 283 7.17 -31.49 -0.16
N ARG A 284 6.10 -31.73 0.61
CA ARG A 284 6.06 -32.81 1.62
C ARG A 284 6.27 -34.18 0.99
N ASP A 285 5.57 -34.45 -0.11
CA ASP A 285 5.56 -35.76 -0.76
C ASP A 285 6.88 -36.07 -1.49
N ARG A 286 7.59 -35.05 -1.99
CA ARG A 286 8.81 -35.21 -2.80
C ARG A 286 10.12 -35.04 -2.01
N ALA A 287 10.11 -34.28 -0.92
CA ALA A 287 11.32 -34.08 -0.11
C ALA A 287 11.78 -35.40 0.53
N LYS A 288 13.08 -35.63 0.52
CA LYS A 288 13.75 -36.78 1.16
C LYS A 288 13.96 -36.61 2.66
N VAL A 289 13.69 -35.42 3.18
CA VAL A 289 13.69 -35.09 4.61
C VAL A 289 12.26 -34.94 5.10
N LYS A 290 12.02 -35.28 6.36
CA LYS A 290 10.70 -35.06 6.97
C LYS A 290 10.50 -33.56 7.17
N VAL A 291 9.35 -33.05 6.73
CA VAL A 291 8.97 -31.65 6.90
C VAL A 291 7.72 -31.52 7.77
N HIS A 292 7.61 -30.44 8.51
CA HIS A 292 6.40 -30.08 9.24
C HIS A 292 6.09 -28.58 9.09
N PHE A 293 4.89 -28.26 8.61
CA PHE A 293 4.47 -26.89 8.35
C PHE A 293 3.81 -26.27 9.58
N HIS A 294 4.23 -25.06 9.94
CA HIS A 294 3.62 -24.26 11.01
C HIS A 294 2.96 -23.02 10.41
N PHE A 295 1.63 -23.06 10.27
CA PHE A 295 0.86 -21.93 9.78
C PHE A 295 0.57 -20.97 10.93
N ALA A 296 1.21 -19.81 10.93
CA ALA A 296 0.95 -18.72 11.87
C ALA A 296 -0.12 -17.80 11.27
N LEU A 297 -1.40 -18.08 11.58
CA LEU A 297 -2.53 -17.55 10.83
C LEU A 297 -3.10 -16.25 11.42
N GLY A 298 -2.96 -15.15 10.67
CA GLY A 298 -3.73 -13.93 10.89
C GLY A 298 -5.21 -14.15 10.57
N GLN A 299 -6.10 -13.55 11.37
CA GLN A 299 -7.57 -13.57 11.17
C GLN A 299 -8.23 -14.96 11.19
N SER A 300 -7.51 -16.00 11.57
CA SER A 300 -8.06 -17.33 11.83
C SER A 300 -8.49 -17.44 13.29
N SER A 301 -9.74 -17.08 13.58
CA SER A 301 -10.31 -17.08 14.92
C SER A 301 -11.78 -17.54 14.93
N GLY A 302 -12.30 -17.87 16.12
CA GLY A 302 -13.69 -18.29 16.30
C GLY A 302 -14.07 -19.48 15.41
N ILE A 303 -15.26 -19.41 14.80
CA ILE A 303 -15.80 -20.47 13.94
C ILE A 303 -14.99 -20.70 12.65
N THR A 304 -14.18 -19.72 12.22
CA THR A 304 -13.35 -19.83 11.01
C THR A 304 -12.21 -20.82 11.24
N HIS A 305 -11.62 -20.84 12.44
CA HIS A 305 -10.40 -21.58 12.69
C HIS A 305 -10.54 -23.11 12.50
N PRO A 306 -11.56 -23.80 13.06
CA PRO A 306 -11.73 -25.24 12.82
C PRO A 306 -11.95 -25.60 11.35
N TYR A 307 -12.53 -24.70 10.55
CA TYR A 307 -12.69 -24.93 9.12
C TYR A 307 -11.36 -24.80 8.37
N VAL A 308 -10.56 -23.77 8.70
CA VAL A 308 -9.22 -23.58 8.13
C VAL A 308 -8.29 -24.73 8.50
N GLU A 309 -8.28 -25.16 9.77
CA GLU A 309 -7.49 -26.29 10.22
C GLU A 309 -7.85 -27.57 9.46
N ARG A 310 -9.16 -27.87 9.33
CA ARG A 310 -9.62 -29.04 8.56
C ARG A 310 -9.17 -28.97 7.11
N PHE A 311 -9.26 -27.81 6.47
CA PHE A 311 -8.77 -27.60 5.10
C PHE A 311 -7.27 -27.85 4.98
N ILE A 312 -6.44 -27.36 5.89
CA ILE A 312 -4.99 -27.61 5.85
C ILE A 312 -4.71 -29.11 6.01
N LYS A 313 -5.40 -29.77 6.95
CA LYS A 313 -5.27 -31.21 7.21
C LYS A 313 -5.68 -32.08 6.02
N THR A 314 -6.60 -31.66 5.15
CA THR A 314 -6.95 -32.45 3.95
C THR A 314 -5.80 -32.56 2.95
N TYR A 315 -4.83 -31.64 2.96
CA TYR A 315 -3.64 -31.70 2.09
C TYR A 315 -2.44 -32.30 2.82
N LEU A 316 -2.23 -31.91 4.07
CA LEU A 316 -0.96 -32.12 4.77
C LEU A 316 -1.03 -33.18 5.88
N GLY A 317 -2.23 -33.57 6.34
CA GLY A 317 -2.40 -34.53 7.43
C GLY A 317 -1.63 -34.10 8.69
N ASP A 318 -0.88 -35.03 9.27
CA ASP A 318 -0.06 -34.80 10.47
C ASP A 318 1.24 -34.02 10.19
N SER A 319 1.51 -33.65 8.92
CA SER A 319 2.67 -32.83 8.55
C SER A 319 2.41 -31.32 8.72
N ALA A 320 1.33 -30.90 9.38
CA ALA A 320 1.03 -29.48 9.58
C ALA A 320 0.34 -29.19 10.92
N THR A 321 0.68 -28.04 11.50
CA THR A 321 -0.05 -27.41 12.59
C THR A 321 -0.57 -26.05 12.14
N ALA A 322 -1.89 -25.86 12.23
CA ALA A 322 -2.55 -24.58 11.98
C ALA A 322 -2.73 -23.83 13.30
N HIS A 323 -1.91 -22.82 13.56
CA HIS A 323 -2.02 -22.01 14.77
C HIS A 323 -3.11 -20.95 14.58
N PRO A 324 -4.01 -20.72 15.57
CA PRO A 324 -4.99 -19.65 15.49
C PRO A 324 -4.33 -18.27 15.54
N HIS A 325 -5.12 -17.23 15.30
CA HIS A 325 -4.67 -15.87 15.51
C HIS A 325 -4.14 -15.68 16.93
N SER A 326 -2.94 -15.11 17.04
CA SER A 326 -2.23 -14.89 18.29
C SER A 326 -1.60 -13.50 18.32
N PRO A 327 -1.31 -12.95 19.51
CA PRO A 327 -0.53 -11.74 19.66
C PRO A 327 0.83 -11.85 18.96
N TYR A 328 1.39 -10.71 18.54
CA TYR A 328 2.61 -10.67 17.71
C TYR A 328 3.81 -11.45 18.28
N HIS A 329 4.01 -11.42 19.61
CA HIS A 329 5.11 -12.16 20.25
C HIS A 329 4.95 -13.68 20.18
N GLU A 330 3.73 -14.20 20.31
CA GLU A 330 3.42 -15.63 20.14
C GLU A 330 3.56 -16.05 18.68
N TYR A 331 3.07 -15.22 17.77
CA TYR A 331 3.27 -15.37 16.33
C TYR A 331 4.77 -15.47 15.97
N LEU A 332 5.61 -14.56 16.48
CA LEU A 332 7.06 -14.61 16.26
C LEU A 332 7.68 -15.86 16.90
N ASN A 333 7.21 -16.28 18.08
CA ASN A 333 7.71 -17.49 18.73
C ASN A 333 7.40 -18.76 17.91
N ILE A 334 6.26 -18.82 17.22
CA ILE A 334 5.97 -19.93 16.28
C ILE A 334 7.02 -19.96 15.17
N LEU A 335 7.27 -18.82 14.52
CA LEU A 335 8.23 -18.73 13.42
C LEU A 335 9.67 -18.95 13.89
N TYR A 336 10.03 -18.49 15.08
CA TYR A 336 11.33 -18.68 15.71
C TYR A 336 11.73 -20.17 15.86
N ASN A 337 10.74 -21.06 15.97
CA ASN A 337 10.94 -22.51 16.07
C ASN A 337 11.02 -23.21 14.69
N CYS A 338 11.01 -22.46 13.60
CA CYS A 338 11.16 -22.96 12.24
C CYS A 338 12.61 -22.88 11.75
N ASP A 339 12.95 -23.63 10.70
CA ASP A 339 14.27 -23.58 10.05
C ASP A 339 14.28 -22.74 8.78
N MET A 340 13.13 -22.65 8.13
CA MET A 340 12.90 -21.86 6.92
C MET A 340 11.43 -21.44 6.83
N MET A 341 11.11 -20.54 5.90
CA MET A 341 9.75 -20.10 5.65
C MET A 341 9.34 -20.28 4.18
N LEU A 342 8.03 -20.27 3.95
CA LEU A 342 7.41 -20.37 2.64
C LEU A 342 6.30 -19.32 2.53
N ASN A 343 6.38 -18.47 1.50
CA ASN A 343 5.40 -17.40 1.30
C ASN A 343 4.19 -17.90 0.49
N PRO A 344 2.96 -17.48 0.85
CA PRO A 344 1.77 -17.73 0.04
C PRO A 344 1.88 -17.12 -1.36
N PHE A 345 1.15 -17.67 -2.32
CA PHE A 345 0.94 -17.08 -3.65
C PHE A 345 -0.51 -17.36 -4.13
N PRO A 346 -1.10 -16.56 -5.03
CA PRO A 346 -0.49 -15.40 -5.72
C PRO A 346 -0.30 -14.19 -4.82
N PHE A 347 -1.14 -14.01 -3.80
CA PHE A 347 -1.00 -12.87 -2.90
C PHE A 347 0.09 -13.12 -1.85
N GLY A 348 1.28 -12.58 -2.11
CA GLY A 348 2.50 -12.75 -1.33
C GLY A 348 2.56 -11.93 -0.04
N ASN A 349 3.75 -11.85 0.56
CA ASN A 349 3.96 -11.28 1.89
C ASN A 349 4.76 -9.98 1.87
N THR A 350 4.53 -9.15 2.90
CA THR A 350 5.35 -7.97 3.18
C THR A 350 5.89 -8.07 4.60
N ASN A 351 5.00 -7.99 5.61
CA ASN A 351 5.40 -8.10 7.01
C ASN A 351 6.05 -9.45 7.33
N GLY A 352 5.51 -10.55 6.79
CA GLY A 352 6.09 -11.89 7.01
C GLY A 352 7.54 -12.03 6.53
N ILE A 353 7.95 -11.28 5.50
CA ILE A 353 9.35 -11.27 5.02
C ILE A 353 10.24 -10.48 5.97
N ILE A 354 9.76 -9.33 6.46
CA ILE A 354 10.47 -8.54 7.48
C ILE A 354 10.65 -9.38 8.75
N ASP A 355 9.61 -10.10 9.19
CA ASP A 355 9.64 -10.96 10.36
C ASP A 355 10.61 -12.15 10.17
N MET A 356 10.59 -12.77 8.98
CA MET A 356 11.51 -13.84 8.58
C MET A 356 12.97 -13.40 8.75
N VAL A 357 13.35 -12.26 8.15
CA VAL A 357 14.73 -11.75 8.23
C VAL A 357 15.06 -11.25 9.65
N THR A 358 14.09 -10.70 10.39
CA THR A 358 14.28 -10.32 11.80
C THR A 358 14.70 -11.54 12.63
N LEU A 359 14.11 -12.71 12.37
CA LEU A 359 14.44 -13.98 13.02
C LEU A 359 15.66 -14.70 12.41
N GLY A 360 16.34 -14.08 11.45
CA GLY A 360 17.48 -14.68 10.76
C GLY A 360 17.10 -15.94 9.99
N LEU A 361 15.85 -16.03 9.51
CA LEU A 361 15.35 -17.10 8.67
C LEU A 361 15.50 -16.74 7.19
N VAL A 362 15.43 -17.78 6.36
CA VAL A 362 15.36 -17.68 4.89
C VAL A 362 14.19 -18.52 4.38
N GLY A 363 13.73 -18.26 3.18
CA GLY A 363 12.55 -18.93 2.64
C GLY A 363 12.42 -18.80 1.14
N ILE A 364 11.35 -19.36 0.58
CA ILE A 364 11.03 -19.29 -0.85
C ILE A 364 9.78 -18.43 -1.05
N CYS A 365 9.80 -17.61 -2.09
CA CYS A 365 8.63 -16.88 -2.58
C CYS A 365 8.37 -17.19 -4.06
N LYS A 366 7.20 -16.79 -4.55
CA LYS A 366 6.86 -16.85 -5.98
C LYS A 366 6.50 -15.46 -6.47
N THR A 367 7.18 -14.99 -7.51
CA THR A 367 6.90 -13.72 -8.19
C THR A 367 5.83 -13.88 -9.28
N GLY A 368 5.34 -12.77 -9.80
CA GLY A 368 4.31 -12.71 -10.83
C GLY A 368 4.07 -11.30 -11.37
N PRO A 369 3.09 -11.13 -12.26
CA PRO A 369 2.80 -9.85 -12.91
C PRO A 369 2.18 -8.82 -11.96
N GLU A 370 1.36 -9.25 -11.00
CA GLU A 370 0.70 -8.33 -10.07
C GLU A 370 1.66 -7.79 -9.01
N VAL A 371 1.44 -6.57 -8.53
CA VAL A 371 2.27 -6.03 -7.43
C VAL A 371 2.20 -6.91 -6.18
N HIS A 372 1.03 -7.48 -5.85
CA HIS A 372 0.91 -8.41 -4.72
C HIS A 372 1.58 -9.77 -4.95
N GLU A 373 1.99 -10.10 -6.17
CA GLU A 373 2.86 -11.24 -6.48
C GLU A 373 4.34 -10.80 -6.49
N HIS A 374 4.64 -9.57 -6.88
CA HIS A 374 5.99 -9.07 -7.14
C HIS A 374 6.67 -8.39 -5.95
N ILE A 375 5.91 -7.96 -4.92
CA ILE A 375 6.46 -7.39 -3.67
C ILE A 375 7.50 -8.32 -3.05
N ASP A 376 7.24 -9.64 -3.06
CA ASP A 376 8.15 -10.62 -2.47
C ASP A 376 9.51 -10.62 -3.17
N GLU A 377 9.54 -10.51 -4.49
CA GLU A 377 10.78 -10.42 -5.28
C GLU A 377 11.56 -9.15 -4.92
N GLY A 378 10.90 -7.99 -4.96
CA GLY A 378 11.54 -6.73 -4.62
C GLY A 378 12.10 -6.73 -3.18
N LEU A 379 11.34 -7.24 -2.22
CA LEU A 379 11.80 -7.35 -0.83
C LEU A 379 12.96 -8.34 -0.68
N PHE A 380 12.92 -9.49 -1.35
CA PHE A 380 14.03 -10.45 -1.31
C PHE A 380 15.32 -9.81 -1.83
N LYS A 381 15.24 -9.08 -2.95
CA LYS A 381 16.36 -8.34 -3.54
C LYS A 381 16.89 -7.24 -2.61
N ARG A 382 16.00 -6.44 -2.02
CA ARG A 382 16.39 -5.40 -1.04
C ARG A 382 17.08 -5.96 0.19
N LEU A 383 16.69 -7.15 0.63
CA LEU A 383 17.22 -7.81 1.83
C LEU A 383 18.46 -8.68 1.56
N GLY A 384 18.96 -8.72 0.32
CA GLY A 384 20.16 -9.48 -0.03
C GLY A 384 19.93 -11.00 -0.11
N LEU A 385 18.68 -11.45 -0.21
CA LEU A 385 18.36 -12.86 -0.43
C LEU A 385 18.71 -13.24 -1.88
N PRO A 386 19.34 -14.40 -2.12
CA PRO A 386 19.77 -14.79 -3.45
C PRO A 386 18.59 -15.07 -4.39
N GLU A 387 18.76 -14.74 -5.67
CA GLU A 387 17.72 -14.83 -6.71
C GLU A 387 17.06 -16.22 -6.79
N TRP A 388 17.82 -17.29 -6.52
CA TRP A 388 17.26 -18.63 -6.56
C TRP A 388 16.17 -18.85 -5.51
N LEU A 389 16.02 -18.02 -4.48
CA LEU A 389 14.89 -18.14 -3.55
C LEU A 389 13.56 -17.58 -4.13
N ILE A 390 13.61 -16.98 -5.32
CA ILE A 390 12.48 -16.32 -6.00
C ILE A 390 12.04 -17.19 -7.18
N ALA A 391 10.82 -17.72 -7.13
CA ALA A 391 10.28 -18.61 -8.16
C ALA A 391 9.32 -17.94 -9.14
N ASN A 392 9.42 -18.30 -10.42
CA ASN A 392 8.50 -17.80 -11.45
C ASN A 392 7.28 -18.72 -11.63
N THR A 393 7.47 -20.02 -11.42
CA THR A 393 6.44 -21.05 -11.56
C THR A 393 6.21 -21.80 -10.26
N VAL A 394 5.08 -22.51 -10.17
CA VAL A 394 4.77 -23.34 -9.00
C VAL A 394 5.75 -24.52 -8.90
N ASP A 395 6.16 -25.12 -10.02
CA ASP A 395 7.14 -26.22 -10.01
C ASP A 395 8.52 -25.72 -9.54
N GLU A 396 8.98 -24.57 -10.02
CA GLU A 396 10.20 -23.93 -9.48
C GLU A 396 10.08 -23.67 -7.97
N TYR A 397 8.92 -23.15 -7.52
CA TYR A 397 8.70 -22.90 -6.10
C TYR A 397 8.85 -24.18 -5.27
N VAL A 398 8.27 -25.30 -5.74
CA VAL A 398 8.37 -26.62 -5.09
C VAL A 398 9.81 -27.12 -5.09
N ASP A 399 10.50 -27.10 -6.23
CA ASP A 399 11.86 -27.63 -6.36
C ASP A 399 12.85 -26.85 -5.49
N ARG A 400 12.70 -25.53 -5.43
CA ARG A 400 13.57 -24.66 -4.63
C ARG A 400 13.28 -24.76 -3.14
N ALA A 401 12.01 -24.99 -2.75
CA ALA A 401 11.67 -25.30 -1.37
C ALA A 401 12.24 -26.65 -0.92
N ILE A 402 12.20 -27.67 -1.78
CA ILE A 402 12.81 -28.98 -1.50
C ILE A 402 14.32 -28.84 -1.36
N ARG A 403 15.00 -28.14 -2.28
CA ARG A 403 16.44 -27.84 -2.18
C ARG A 403 16.78 -27.21 -0.83
N LEU A 404 16.06 -26.14 -0.46
CA LEU A 404 16.32 -25.42 0.78
C LEU A 404 16.04 -26.30 2.02
N ALA A 405 15.07 -27.22 1.96
CA ALA A 405 14.78 -28.17 3.04
C ALA A 405 15.82 -29.29 3.16
N GLU A 406 16.21 -29.91 2.05
CA GLU A 406 17.17 -31.03 2.02
C GLU A 406 18.61 -30.58 2.31
N ASN A 407 19.04 -29.44 1.78
CA ASN A 407 20.41 -28.97 1.91
C ASN A 407 20.63 -28.20 3.21
N HIS A 408 20.78 -28.93 4.32
CA HIS A 408 20.88 -28.35 5.66
C HIS A 408 22.03 -27.34 5.80
N GLN A 409 23.21 -27.69 5.30
CA GLN A 409 24.39 -26.83 5.38
C GLN A 409 24.22 -25.56 4.54
N GLU A 410 23.72 -25.68 3.30
CA GLU A 410 23.42 -24.52 2.44
C GLU A 410 22.40 -23.58 3.11
N ARG A 411 21.34 -24.12 3.71
CA ARG A 411 20.36 -23.33 4.45
C ARG A 411 20.99 -22.59 5.62
N LEU A 412 21.86 -23.24 6.39
CA LEU A 412 22.54 -22.61 7.54
C LEU A 412 23.50 -21.51 7.09
N GLU A 413 24.29 -21.75 6.04
CA GLU A 413 25.20 -20.75 5.47
C GLU A 413 24.43 -19.52 4.99
N LEU A 414 23.29 -19.71 4.32
CA LEU A 414 22.42 -18.60 3.94
C LEU A 414 21.86 -17.87 5.15
N ARG A 415 21.42 -18.58 6.20
CA ARG A 415 20.94 -17.94 7.43
C ARG A 415 22.04 -17.13 8.12
N HIS A 416 23.25 -17.69 8.23
CA HIS A 416 24.42 -16.97 8.73
C HIS A 416 24.69 -15.70 7.93
N HIS A 417 24.69 -15.81 6.59
CA HIS A 417 24.90 -14.67 5.70
C HIS A 417 23.88 -13.55 5.93
N ILE A 418 22.59 -13.89 6.01
CA ILE A 418 21.51 -12.90 6.23
C ILE A 418 21.56 -12.29 7.63
N ILE A 419 21.95 -13.05 8.65
CA ILE A 419 22.15 -12.54 10.01
C ILE A 419 23.30 -11.52 10.04
N GLU A 420 24.43 -11.82 9.38
CA GLU A 420 25.61 -10.96 9.34
C GLU A 420 25.44 -9.73 8.45
N ASN A 421 24.70 -9.87 7.34
CA ASN A 421 24.55 -8.84 6.29
C ASN A 421 23.11 -8.28 6.25
N ASN A 422 22.52 -8.09 7.43
CA ASN A 422 21.09 -7.81 7.55
C ASN A 422 20.67 -6.51 6.83
N GLY A 423 19.97 -6.66 5.70
CA GLY A 423 19.47 -5.57 4.87
C GLY A 423 18.30 -4.79 5.48
N LEU A 424 17.75 -5.17 6.63
CA LEU A 424 16.55 -4.54 7.22
C LEU A 424 16.68 -3.03 7.41
N ASN A 425 17.87 -2.53 7.78
CA ASN A 425 18.09 -1.09 7.95
C ASN A 425 17.85 -0.28 6.66
N THR A 426 18.04 -0.90 5.49
CA THR A 426 17.76 -0.26 4.19
C THR A 426 16.27 -0.08 3.94
N LEU A 427 15.41 -0.86 4.59
CA LEU A 427 13.96 -0.67 4.50
C LEU A 427 13.49 0.52 5.35
N PHE A 428 14.20 0.86 6.42
CA PHE A 428 13.80 1.90 7.37
C PHE A 428 14.44 3.27 7.12
N THR A 429 15.28 3.37 6.09
CA THR A 429 15.99 4.59 5.70
C THR A 429 15.87 4.79 4.20
N GLY A 430 15.90 6.04 3.74
CA GLY A 430 15.71 6.37 2.33
C GLY A 430 15.36 7.84 2.14
N ASN A 431 15.03 8.21 0.90
CA ASN A 431 14.61 9.56 0.56
C ASN A 431 13.09 9.62 0.35
N PRO A 432 12.28 10.05 1.33
CA PRO A 432 10.81 10.08 1.21
C PRO A 432 10.24 11.21 0.34
N SER A 433 11.07 12.14 -0.15
CA SER A 433 10.62 13.31 -0.91
C SER A 433 10.04 13.09 -2.33
N PRO A 434 10.31 11.97 -3.06
CA PRO A 434 9.85 11.80 -4.44
C PRO A 434 8.35 11.92 -4.64
N MET A 435 7.52 11.38 -3.74
CA MET A 435 6.06 11.42 -3.87
C MET A 435 5.55 12.88 -4.02
N GLY A 436 5.95 13.76 -3.10
CA GLY A 436 5.56 15.17 -3.16
C GLY A 436 6.09 15.89 -4.41
N LYS A 437 7.31 15.57 -4.87
CA LYS A 437 7.89 16.17 -6.08
C LYS A 437 7.15 15.74 -7.35
N VAL A 438 6.86 14.45 -7.49
CA VAL A 438 6.17 13.88 -8.65
C VAL A 438 4.74 14.40 -8.73
N LEU A 439 4.00 14.40 -7.61
CA LEU A 439 2.63 14.92 -7.59
C LEU A 439 2.56 16.42 -7.88
N LEU A 440 3.53 17.20 -7.40
CA LEU A 440 3.59 18.63 -7.74
C LEU A 440 3.82 18.83 -9.25
N ALA A 441 4.73 18.08 -9.86
CA ALA A 441 4.96 18.14 -11.29
C ALA A 441 3.70 17.75 -12.11
N LYS A 442 2.93 16.75 -11.65
CA LYS A 442 1.64 16.39 -12.28
C LYS A 442 0.60 17.49 -12.15
N LEU A 443 0.51 18.12 -10.99
CA LEU A 443 -0.37 19.27 -10.79
C LEU A 443 0.01 20.45 -11.69
N ASP A 444 1.29 20.77 -11.79
CA ASP A 444 1.78 21.88 -12.62
C ASP A 444 1.50 21.63 -14.11
N ALA A 445 1.71 20.39 -14.58
CA ALA A 445 1.34 19.99 -15.94
C ALA A 445 -0.18 20.12 -16.18
N TRP A 446 -0.99 19.67 -15.24
CA TRP A 446 -2.45 19.79 -15.34
C TRP A 446 -2.90 21.26 -15.39
N LYS A 447 -2.34 22.13 -14.53
CA LYS A 447 -2.61 23.57 -14.53
C LYS A 447 -2.26 24.21 -15.87
N ALA A 448 -1.10 23.85 -16.43
CA ALA A 448 -0.64 24.36 -17.72
C ALA A 448 -1.58 23.95 -18.87
N GLU A 449 -2.20 22.78 -18.81
CA GLU A 449 -3.14 22.31 -19.83
C GLU A 449 -4.54 22.93 -19.67
N HIS A 450 -5.05 23.05 -18.43
CA HIS A 450 -6.47 23.33 -18.18
C HIS A 450 -6.78 24.78 -17.75
N LEU A 451 -5.81 25.49 -17.15
CA LEU A 451 -6.04 26.84 -16.61
C LEU A 451 -5.40 27.94 -17.45
N SER A 452 -4.39 27.61 -18.27
CA SER A 452 -3.67 28.58 -19.11
C SER A 452 -4.52 29.18 -20.25
N GLN A 453 -5.63 28.53 -20.63
CA GLN A 453 -6.55 29.02 -21.67
C GLN A 453 -7.61 30.01 -21.15
N ALA A 454 -7.67 30.28 -19.84
CA ALA A 454 -8.67 31.19 -19.25
C ALA A 454 -8.25 32.69 -19.29
N GLU A 455 -7.02 33.02 -19.69
CA GLU A 455 -6.49 34.40 -19.68
C GLU A 455 -6.41 35.11 -21.04
N GLU A 456 -6.83 34.52 -22.16
CA GLU A 456 -6.96 35.28 -23.42
C GLU A 456 -8.35 35.96 -23.53
N LYS A 457 -8.50 37.09 -22.84
CA LYS A 457 -9.49 38.13 -23.21
C LYS A 457 -8.95 39.03 -24.32
N PRO A 458 -9.81 39.56 -25.20
CA PRO A 458 -9.44 40.00 -26.55
C PRO A 458 -8.53 41.23 -26.54
N LYS A 459 -7.44 41.17 -27.32
CA LYS A 459 -6.61 42.34 -27.63
C LYS A 459 -7.45 43.39 -28.35
N ASN A 460 -7.80 44.44 -27.62
CA ASN A 460 -8.23 45.71 -28.15
C ASN A 460 -7.16 46.25 -29.12
N THR A 461 -7.38 46.15 -30.42
CA THR A 461 -6.57 46.84 -31.44
C THR A 461 -6.94 48.32 -31.46
N ALA A 462 -6.35 49.10 -30.55
CA ALA A 462 -6.27 50.55 -30.69
C ALA A 462 -5.09 50.91 -31.61
N LYS A 463 -5.40 51.36 -32.84
CA LYS A 463 -4.44 51.97 -33.77
C LYS A 463 -3.74 53.15 -33.10
N LYS A 464 -2.40 53.09 -32.96
CA LYS A 464 -1.56 54.26 -32.67
C LYS A 464 -1.00 54.85 -33.96
N VAL A 465 -1.43 56.08 -34.25
CA VAL A 465 -0.82 57.00 -35.20
C VAL A 465 0.49 57.53 -34.61
N ALA A 466 1.52 57.60 -35.44
CA ALA A 466 2.85 58.08 -35.08
C ALA A 466 2.93 59.61 -35.13
N ALA A 467 3.61 60.21 -34.15
CA ALA A 467 4.24 61.54 -34.29
C ALA A 467 5.51 61.61 -33.44
N LYS A 468 6.59 62.10 -34.06
CA LYS A 468 7.95 62.30 -33.56
C LYS A 468 8.10 63.69 -32.93
N THR A 469 9.25 63.88 -32.26
CA THR A 469 9.94 65.11 -31.79
C THR A 469 9.66 65.44 -30.31
N GLY A 470 10.62 65.81 -29.45
CA GLY A 470 12.02 66.21 -29.59
C GLY A 470 12.76 66.22 -28.22
N LYS A 471 14.06 66.49 -28.26
CA LYS A 471 15.07 66.48 -27.17
C LYS A 471 14.83 67.53 -26.07
N SER A 472 15.23 67.21 -24.82
CA SER A 472 16.07 68.10 -23.98
C SER A 472 16.67 67.37 -22.76
N SER A 473 17.84 67.86 -22.35
CA SER A 473 18.80 67.37 -21.36
C SER A 473 18.66 68.06 -20.00
N GLU A 474 19.05 67.40 -18.89
CA GLU A 474 19.77 67.96 -17.69
C GLU A 474 19.96 66.86 -16.61
N LYS A 475 21.17 66.40 -16.30
CA LYS A 475 22.16 66.82 -15.26
C LYS A 475 21.84 66.50 -13.78
N LYS A 476 22.52 65.45 -13.29
CA LYS A 476 23.27 65.24 -12.02
C LYS A 476 22.67 65.65 -10.65
N ALA A 477 22.70 64.69 -9.71
CA ALA A 477 23.40 64.83 -8.41
C ALA A 477 23.82 63.47 -7.84
N LYS A 478 25.04 63.41 -7.29
CA LYS A 478 25.70 62.28 -6.62
C LYS A 478 25.39 62.30 -5.10
N VAL A 479 25.25 61.14 -4.46
CA VAL A 479 25.76 60.87 -3.09
C VAL A 479 26.12 59.38 -2.98
N ALA A 480 27.30 59.09 -2.44
CA ALA A 480 27.78 57.79 -1.95
C ALA A 480 28.10 57.97 -0.44
N PRO A 481 28.62 56.98 0.32
CA PRO A 481 28.54 55.52 0.28
C PRO A 481 28.02 54.96 1.64
N LYS A 482 27.90 53.62 1.81
CA LYS A 482 28.48 52.90 2.97
C LYS A 482 28.20 51.38 2.94
N LYS A 483 29.28 50.63 3.14
CA LYS A 483 29.31 49.23 3.56
C LYS A 483 28.70 49.10 4.95
N ALA A 484 27.90 48.05 5.16
CA ALA A 484 27.66 47.47 6.48
C ALA A 484 27.59 45.95 6.33
N ALA A 485 28.50 45.26 7.00
CA ALA A 485 28.40 43.85 7.31
C ALA A 485 27.25 43.64 8.31
N ASN A 486 26.52 42.53 8.22
CA ASN A 486 25.94 41.91 9.41
C ASN A 486 25.69 40.42 9.19
N THR A 487 26.26 39.70 10.14
CA THR A 487 26.24 38.27 10.40
C THR A 487 24.88 37.80 10.89
N THR A 488 24.45 36.63 10.41
CA THR A 488 23.23 35.92 10.81
C THR A 488 23.41 35.18 12.15
N PRO A 489 22.40 35.19 13.06
CA PRO A 489 22.46 34.51 14.34
C PRO A 489 22.02 33.06 14.23
N LEU A 490 22.98 32.15 14.12
CA LEU A 490 22.77 30.69 14.22
C LEU A 490 23.79 30.14 15.22
N LYS A 491 23.54 30.35 16.53
CA LYS A 491 24.33 29.72 17.59
C LYS A 491 23.70 29.59 18.98
N ASP A 492 22.38 29.70 19.13
CA ASP A 492 21.72 29.61 20.46
C ASP A 492 20.71 28.45 20.65
N ALA A 493 20.64 27.46 19.76
CA ALA A 493 19.74 26.31 19.93
C ALA A 493 20.44 24.96 20.27
N ALA A 494 21.74 24.96 20.55
CA ALA A 494 22.53 23.72 20.78
C ALA A 494 22.98 23.50 22.24
N LYS A 495 22.32 24.13 23.23
CA LYS A 495 22.75 24.03 24.65
C LYS A 495 21.68 23.62 25.66
N LYS A 496 20.52 23.12 25.23
CA LYS A 496 19.52 22.52 26.13
C LYS A 496 19.06 21.17 25.58
N LEU A 497 19.81 20.10 25.90
CA LEU A 497 19.35 18.70 26.00
C LEU A 497 20.55 17.81 26.39
N LYS A 498 21.08 18.03 27.59
CA LYS A 498 21.88 17.03 28.33
C LYS A 498 21.53 17.13 29.81
N LYS A 499 20.55 16.35 30.25
CA LYS A 499 20.43 15.96 31.66
C LYS A 499 20.28 14.43 31.73
N LYS A 500 21.28 13.81 32.36
CA LYS A 500 21.31 12.39 32.76
C LYS A 500 20.23 12.11 33.82
N PRO A 501 19.75 10.87 33.95
CA PRO A 501 18.88 10.46 35.05
C PRO A 501 19.71 10.18 36.32
N ALA A 502 19.14 10.55 37.48
CA ALA A 502 19.65 10.22 38.80
C ALA A 502 18.92 9.00 39.37
N LYS A 503 19.69 8.14 40.05
CA LYS A 503 19.25 6.97 40.81
C LYS A 503 18.26 7.34 41.93
N LYS A 504 17.21 6.55 42.09
CA LYS A 504 16.85 5.87 43.35
C LYS A 504 15.95 4.69 43.05
#